data_AF-A0A352J1V8-F1
#
_entry.id   AF-A0A352J1V8-F1
#
_cell.length_a   1.000
_cell.length_b   1.000
_cell.length_c   1.000
_cell.angle_alpha   90.00
_cell.angle_beta   90.00
_cell.angle_gamma   90.00
#
_symmetry.space_group_name_H-M   'P 1'
#
loop_
_entity.id
_entity.type
_entity.pdbx_description
1 polymer ?
#
loop_
_entity_poly.entity_id
_entity_poly.type
_entity_poly.pdbx_seq_one_letter_code
_entity_poly.pdbx_strand_id
1 'polypeptide(L)'
;MIMKFKLFFYAAIALIAAGCSNETVDLRDDLTAEPKDKVLQVTASFEEPAGTRGYLEETGATIIKSIGFRWEATDEIQFCFEQDGNTYSNTANVTSVSMDGKTASFAVTVPAGIDTGSAYTLYAYRSSRKSDKTAGSVLDPADPTIAILPLEQFDYLATLTDQATVFSIWSKKTVEPVMTTIALSFQHMGSMMTLHLKNVGSTAINDLHSLVLQTNPSQ
;
A
#
# COMPACT_ATOMS: atom_id res chain seq x y z
N MET A 1 -42.71 -23.11 60.23
CA MET A 1 -43.99 -23.05 59.50
C MET A 1 -43.67 -22.66 58.06
N ILE A 2 -43.43 -23.67 57.21
CA ILE A 2 -44.27 -24.07 56.07
C ILE A 2 -43.91 -23.30 54.78
N MET A 3 -43.21 -24.03 53.92
CA MET A 3 -43.02 -23.83 52.48
C MET A 3 -44.33 -24.20 51.74
N LYS A 4 -44.67 -23.51 50.66
CA LYS A 4 -45.61 -23.97 49.61
C LYS A 4 -44.88 -23.74 48.28
N PHE A 5 -44.15 -24.69 47.71
CA PHE A 5 -44.57 -25.96 47.09
C PHE A 5 -45.59 -25.77 45.97
N LYS A 6 -45.10 -25.63 44.73
CA LYS A 6 -45.70 -26.26 43.55
C LYS A 6 -44.60 -26.83 42.66
N LEU A 7 -44.37 -28.11 42.91
CA LEU A 7 -43.80 -29.12 42.04
C LEU A 7 -44.62 -29.24 40.75
N PHE A 8 -43.98 -29.43 39.61
CA PHE A 8 -44.34 -30.51 38.68
C PHE A 8 -43.05 -31.10 38.09
N PHE A 9 -42.99 -32.43 38.16
CA PHE A 9 -41.85 -33.31 37.92
C PHE A 9 -41.99 -34.07 36.57
N TYR A 10 -40.89 -34.73 36.20
CA TYR A 10 -40.73 -35.93 35.35
C TYR A 10 -40.70 -35.69 33.83
N ALA A 11 -39.81 -36.30 33.03
CA ALA A 11 -38.74 -37.32 33.16
C ALA A 11 -37.83 -37.16 31.90
N ALA A 12 -36.65 -37.76 31.69
CA ALA A 12 -35.97 -38.98 32.15
C ALA A 12 -34.44 -38.75 31.97
N ILE A 13 -33.56 -39.01 32.93
CA ILE A 13 -32.93 -40.28 33.36
C ILE A 13 -32.01 -40.94 32.29
N ALA A 14 -30.75 -41.11 32.73
CA ALA A 14 -29.68 -42.02 32.27
C ALA A 14 -29.03 -41.67 30.91
N LEU A 15 -27.71 -41.58 30.77
CA LEU A 15 -26.67 -42.44 31.32
C LEU A 15 -25.31 -41.70 31.26
N ILE A 16 -24.58 -41.60 32.38
CA ILE A 16 -23.13 -41.36 32.36
C ILE A 16 -22.47 -42.73 32.57
N ALA A 17 -21.36 -42.94 31.85
CA ALA A 17 -20.38 -44.03 31.96
C ALA A 17 -20.56 -45.22 30.99
N ALA A 18 -20.02 -45.04 29.78
CA ALA A 18 -19.19 -46.06 29.13
C ALA A 18 -18.36 -45.39 28.01
N GLY A 19 -17.05 -45.61 28.01
CA GLY A 19 -16.24 -45.51 26.80
C GLY A 19 -15.28 -44.33 26.71
N CYS A 20 -14.16 -44.40 27.44
CA CYS A 20 -12.89 -44.17 26.77
C CYS A 20 -12.83 -45.17 25.61
N SER A 21 -13.19 -44.75 24.41
CA SER A 21 -12.78 -45.41 23.18
C SER A 21 -11.72 -44.53 22.54
N ASN A 22 -10.52 -45.11 22.40
CA ASN A 22 -9.43 -44.54 21.62
C ASN A 22 -9.98 -44.08 20.27
N GLU A 23 -10.15 -42.78 20.10
CA GLU A 23 -10.14 -42.22 18.75
C GLU A 23 -8.70 -42.36 18.29
N THR A 24 -8.46 -43.45 17.55
CA THR A 24 -7.33 -43.48 16.62
C THR A 24 -7.51 -42.27 15.73
N VAL A 25 -6.69 -41.24 15.98
CA VAL A 25 -6.46 -40.16 15.04
C VAL A 25 -5.98 -40.83 13.76
N ASP A 26 -6.90 -41.02 12.81
CA ASP A 26 -6.56 -41.46 11.47
C ASP A 26 -5.86 -40.27 10.82
N LEU A 27 -4.53 -40.29 10.86
CA LEU A 27 -3.66 -39.45 10.05
C LEU A 27 -3.83 -39.88 8.59
N ARG A 28 -5.01 -39.65 8.02
CA ARG A 28 -5.15 -39.55 6.57
C ARG A 28 -4.77 -38.14 6.22
N ASP A 29 -3.51 -38.05 5.84
CA ASP A 29 -2.95 -37.02 5.00
C ASP A 29 -3.96 -36.73 3.87
N ASP A 30 -4.74 -35.66 4.03
CA ASP A 30 -5.50 -35.08 2.94
C ASP A 30 -4.50 -34.38 2.02
N LEU A 31 -3.81 -35.18 1.22
CA LEU A 31 -2.89 -34.73 0.17
C LEU A 31 -3.63 -34.15 -1.05
N THR A 32 -4.86 -33.65 -0.84
CA THR A 32 -5.65 -32.96 -1.87
C THR A 32 -6.25 -31.64 -1.40
N ALA A 33 -5.73 -31.05 -0.32
CA ALA A 33 -5.97 -29.63 -0.08
C ALA A 33 -5.36 -28.84 -1.26
N GLU A 34 -6.21 -28.22 -2.08
CA GLU A 34 -5.76 -27.21 -3.03
C GLU A 34 -4.83 -26.23 -2.30
N PRO A 35 -3.70 -25.84 -2.91
CA PRO A 35 -2.74 -24.98 -2.23
C PRO A 35 -3.48 -23.72 -1.78
N LYS A 36 -3.63 -23.54 -0.46
CA LYS A 36 -4.20 -22.31 0.09
C LYS A 36 -3.41 -21.15 -0.49
N ASP A 37 -4.09 -20.25 -1.19
CA ASP A 37 -3.49 -19.06 -1.75
C ASP A 37 -2.62 -18.39 -0.68
N LYS A 38 -1.32 -18.26 -0.95
CA LYS A 38 -0.40 -17.64 0.02
C LYS A 38 -0.80 -16.18 0.17
N VAL A 39 -1.09 -15.77 1.40
CA VAL A 39 -1.38 -14.37 1.73
C VAL A 39 -0.19 -13.78 2.47
N LEU A 40 0.31 -12.65 1.98
CA LEU A 40 1.36 -11.87 2.63
C LEU A 40 0.74 -10.78 3.50
N GLN A 41 1.11 -10.74 4.76
CA GLN A 41 0.87 -9.59 5.64
C GLN A 41 1.97 -8.56 5.41
N VAL A 42 1.60 -7.35 5.04
CA VAL A 42 2.54 -6.32 4.60
C VAL A 42 2.51 -5.16 5.58
N THR A 43 3.70 -4.74 5.98
CA THR A 43 3.94 -3.44 6.61
C THR A 43 4.67 -2.55 5.61
N ALA A 44 4.01 -1.50 5.13
CA ALA A 44 4.60 -0.53 4.22
C ALA A 44 5.05 0.71 4.99
N SER A 45 6.27 1.16 4.75
CA SER A 45 6.80 2.41 5.30
C SER A 45 7.29 3.31 4.19
N PHE A 46 7.27 4.62 4.46
CA PHE A 46 7.91 5.61 3.60
C PHE A 46 8.87 6.43 4.47
N GLU A 47 10.17 6.27 4.24
CA GLU A 47 11.18 7.08 4.92
C GLU A 47 11.61 8.22 4.00
N GLU A 48 11.22 9.44 4.35
CA GLU A 48 11.76 10.62 3.71
C GLU A 48 13.25 10.75 4.02
N PRO A 49 14.10 11.02 3.01
CA PRO A 49 15.49 11.37 3.25
C PRO A 49 15.59 12.46 4.31
N ALA A 50 16.59 12.39 5.18
CA ALA A 50 16.76 13.30 6.32
C ALA A 50 16.83 14.81 5.94
N GLY A 51 16.99 15.12 4.64
CA GLY A 51 16.98 16.48 4.09
C GLY A 51 15.61 17.03 3.65
N THR A 52 14.54 16.24 3.67
CA THR A 52 13.18 16.66 3.23
C THR A 52 12.21 16.89 4.40
N ARG A 53 12.70 16.86 5.65
CA ARG A 53 11.90 17.03 6.85
C ARG A 53 11.37 18.45 6.98
N GLY A 54 10.08 18.64 6.73
CA GLY A 54 9.34 19.73 7.34
C GLY A 54 7.91 19.29 7.64
N TYR A 55 7.30 19.93 8.62
CA TYR A 55 6.00 19.62 9.19
C TYR A 55 4.96 20.67 8.74
N LEU A 56 3.71 20.28 8.52
CA LEU A 56 2.59 21.19 8.25
C LEU A 56 1.74 21.35 9.52
N GLU A 57 2.11 22.33 10.34
CA GLU A 57 1.17 22.98 11.26
C GLU A 57 1.26 24.49 11.02
N GLU A 58 0.11 25.15 10.86
CA GLU A 58 0.03 26.60 10.99
C GLU A 58 0.20 26.97 12.47
N THR A 59 1.44 27.19 12.91
CA THR A 59 1.70 27.77 14.23
C THR A 59 2.73 28.89 14.11
N GLY A 60 2.25 30.14 14.04
CA GLY A 60 3.08 31.35 14.12
C GLY A 60 3.62 31.90 12.79
N ALA A 61 4.16 33.12 12.85
CA ALA A 61 4.39 34.05 11.73
C ALA A 61 5.45 33.64 10.67
N THR A 62 5.93 32.41 10.65
CA THR A 62 6.95 31.94 9.72
C THR A 62 6.47 30.66 9.05
N ILE A 63 5.98 30.78 7.82
CA ILE A 63 5.46 29.64 7.05
C ILE A 63 6.65 28.81 6.57
N ILE A 64 6.96 27.71 7.26
CA ILE A 64 7.81 26.65 6.73
C ILE A 64 6.92 25.75 5.88
N LYS A 65 7.19 25.67 4.57
CA LYS A 65 6.45 24.81 3.65
C LYS A 65 7.27 23.54 3.38
N SER A 66 6.65 22.38 3.58
CA SER A 66 7.24 21.08 3.28
C SER A 66 6.27 20.21 2.52
N ILE A 67 6.83 19.22 1.84
CA ILE A 67 6.10 18.24 1.06
C ILE A 67 6.51 16.89 1.63
N GLY A 68 5.53 16.17 2.15
CA GLY A 68 5.77 14.86 2.71
C GLY A 68 4.65 13.88 2.42
N PHE A 69 4.97 12.59 2.48
CA PHE A 69 4.04 11.51 2.19
C PHE A 69 3.48 10.93 3.49
N ARG A 70 2.16 10.74 3.54
CA ARG A 70 1.47 9.98 4.59
C ARG A 70 0.52 8.99 3.96
N TRP A 71 0.46 7.78 4.50
CA TRP A 71 -0.52 6.78 4.10
C TRP A 71 -1.94 7.19 4.49
N GLU A 72 -2.91 6.75 3.72
CA GLU A 72 -4.34 6.86 4.00
C GLU A 72 -4.99 5.48 3.83
N ALA A 73 -6.06 5.21 4.58
CA ALA A 73 -6.80 3.95 4.48
C ALA A 73 -7.48 3.75 3.11
N THR A 74 -7.57 4.80 2.30
CA THR A 74 -8.08 4.76 0.92
C THR A 74 -6.99 4.50 -0.11
N ASP A 75 -5.73 4.34 0.29
CA ASP A 75 -4.65 4.01 -0.63
C ASP A 75 -4.83 2.58 -1.20
N GLU A 76 -4.75 2.46 -2.53
CA GLU A 76 -4.60 1.20 -3.23
C GLU A 76 -3.14 1.02 -3.66
N ILE A 77 -2.61 -0.20 -3.44
CA ILE A 77 -1.28 -0.60 -3.85
C ILE A 77 -1.41 -1.60 -5.00
N GLN A 78 -0.67 -1.36 -6.07
CA GLN A 78 -0.57 -2.23 -7.24
C GLN A 78 0.72 -3.04 -7.14
N PHE A 79 0.68 -4.31 -7.52
CA PHE A 79 1.81 -5.22 -7.40
C PHE A 79 2.16 -5.85 -8.74
N CYS A 80 3.45 -6.09 -8.93
CA CYS A 80 3.98 -7.03 -9.91
C CYS A 80 4.75 -8.11 -9.16
N PHE A 81 4.34 -9.36 -9.37
CA PHE A 81 5.05 -10.56 -8.92
C PHE A 81 5.83 -11.10 -10.11
N GLU A 82 7.15 -11.14 -10.01
CA GLU A 82 8.06 -11.59 -11.05
C GLU A 82 8.76 -12.89 -10.60
N GLN A 83 8.60 -13.96 -11.38
CA GLN A 83 9.25 -15.25 -11.15
C GLN A 83 9.56 -15.93 -12.49
N ASP A 84 10.81 -16.37 -12.66
CA ASP A 84 11.30 -17.09 -13.85
C ASP A 84 10.96 -16.40 -15.18
N GLY A 85 10.98 -15.07 -15.20
CA GLY A 85 10.66 -14.24 -16.37
C GLY A 85 9.16 -14.05 -16.65
N ASN A 86 8.28 -14.66 -15.85
CA ASN A 86 6.84 -14.42 -15.88
C ASN A 86 6.46 -13.31 -14.90
N THR A 87 5.42 -12.56 -15.23
CA THR A 87 4.92 -11.45 -14.42
C THR A 87 3.42 -11.61 -14.17
N TYR A 88 2.99 -11.32 -12.95
CA TYR A 88 1.59 -11.39 -12.53
C TYR A 88 1.24 -10.15 -11.73
N SER A 89 0.03 -9.62 -11.93
CA SER A 89 -0.44 -8.44 -11.22
C SER A 89 -1.45 -8.80 -10.12
N ASN A 90 -1.49 -7.97 -9.08
CA ASN A 90 -2.56 -7.93 -8.10
C ASN A 90 -2.67 -6.54 -7.50
N THR A 91 -3.75 -6.26 -6.78
CA THR A 91 -3.88 -5.04 -5.97
C THR A 91 -4.23 -5.37 -4.51
N ALA A 92 -3.96 -4.44 -3.61
CA ALA A 92 -4.41 -4.49 -2.23
C ALA A 92 -4.76 -3.10 -1.72
N ASN A 93 -5.80 -3.00 -0.91
CA ASN A 93 -6.17 -1.77 -0.23
C ASN A 93 -5.49 -1.69 1.15
N VAL A 94 -5.04 -0.50 1.53
CA VAL A 94 -4.55 -0.25 2.89
C VAL A 94 -5.67 -0.50 3.90
N THR A 95 -5.41 -1.30 4.93
CA THR A 95 -6.41 -1.63 5.95
C THR A 95 -6.23 -0.85 7.25
N SER A 96 -5.00 -0.45 7.56
CA SER A 96 -4.71 0.39 8.72
C SER A 96 -3.50 1.27 8.50
N VAL A 97 -3.48 2.42 9.16
CA VAL A 97 -2.40 3.41 9.12
C VAL A 97 -1.99 3.76 10.55
N SER A 98 -0.69 3.92 10.78
CA SER A 98 -0.14 4.36 12.06
C SER A 98 -0.63 5.76 12.43
N MET A 99 -0.60 6.10 13.73
CA MET A 99 -1.03 7.43 14.20
C MET A 99 -0.26 8.58 13.55
N ASP A 100 1.01 8.37 13.22
CA ASP A 100 1.84 9.35 12.52
C ASP A 100 1.73 9.28 10.99
N GLY A 101 0.89 8.41 10.43
CA GLY A 101 0.68 8.27 8.99
C GLY A 101 1.89 7.72 8.21
N LYS A 102 2.97 7.30 8.86
CA LYS A 102 4.22 6.87 8.18
C LYS A 102 4.28 5.40 7.85
N THR A 103 3.41 4.60 8.45
CA THR A 103 3.34 3.17 8.25
C THR A 103 1.90 2.76 7.93
N ALA A 104 1.75 1.88 6.94
CA ALA A 104 0.50 1.25 6.59
C ALA A 104 0.61 -0.27 6.75
N SER A 105 -0.52 -0.92 7.00
CA SER A 105 -0.64 -2.38 6.96
C SER A 105 -1.78 -2.80 6.05
N PHE A 106 -1.58 -3.92 5.39
CA PHE A 106 -2.55 -4.57 4.49
C PHE A 106 -2.12 -6.01 4.21
N ALA A 107 -2.98 -6.77 3.54
CA ALA A 107 -2.68 -8.11 3.08
C ALA A 107 -2.76 -8.16 1.55
N VAL A 108 -1.87 -8.91 0.91
CA VAL A 108 -1.92 -9.18 -0.52
C VAL A 108 -1.86 -10.68 -0.77
N THR A 109 -2.76 -11.17 -1.61
CA THR A 109 -2.77 -12.57 -2.04
C THR A 109 -1.76 -12.75 -3.17
N VAL A 110 -0.93 -13.79 -3.08
CA VAL A 110 0.00 -14.17 -4.14
C VAL A 110 -0.81 -14.80 -5.29
N PRO A 111 -0.67 -14.33 -6.55
CA PRO A 111 -1.38 -14.90 -7.69
C PRO A 111 -1.05 -16.39 -7.91
N ALA A 112 -2.02 -17.19 -8.35
CA ALA A 112 -1.88 -18.63 -8.55
C ALA A 112 -0.76 -19.05 -9.54
N GLY A 113 -0.29 -18.14 -10.39
CA GLY A 113 0.81 -18.39 -11.32
C GLY A 113 2.22 -18.29 -10.72
N ILE A 114 2.33 -17.89 -9.45
CA ILE A 114 3.59 -17.87 -8.70
C ILE A 114 3.73 -19.17 -7.90
N ASP A 115 4.85 -19.86 -8.09
CA ASP A 115 5.26 -20.96 -7.21
C ASP A 115 5.71 -20.38 -5.87
N THR A 116 4.84 -20.51 -4.87
CA THR A 116 5.10 -20.04 -3.51
C THR A 116 6.14 -20.87 -2.74
N GLY A 117 6.51 -22.06 -3.27
CA GLY A 117 7.60 -22.90 -2.77
C GLY A 117 8.99 -22.42 -3.19
N SER A 118 9.06 -21.45 -4.11
CA SER A 118 10.29 -20.83 -4.62
C SER A 118 10.31 -19.33 -4.34
N ALA A 119 11.51 -18.72 -4.35
CA ALA A 119 11.63 -17.28 -4.19
C ALA A 119 11.06 -16.55 -5.43
N TYR A 120 10.52 -15.35 -5.22
CA TYR A 120 10.07 -14.45 -6.30
C TYR A 120 10.34 -12.99 -5.94
N THR A 121 10.33 -12.13 -6.94
CA THR A 121 10.47 -10.68 -6.74
C THR A 121 9.11 -10.03 -6.70
N LEU A 122 8.86 -9.22 -5.68
CA LEU A 122 7.67 -8.39 -5.53
C LEU A 122 8.05 -6.93 -5.77
N TYR A 123 7.39 -6.29 -6.73
CA TYR A 123 7.37 -4.84 -6.89
C TYR A 123 6.02 -4.34 -6.38
N ALA A 124 6.06 -3.25 -5.64
CA ALA A 124 4.87 -2.56 -5.16
C ALA A 124 4.90 -1.13 -5.66
N TYR A 125 3.78 -0.68 -6.21
CA TYR A 125 3.60 0.63 -6.79
C TYR A 125 2.34 1.26 -6.23
N ARG A 126 2.44 2.51 -5.81
CA ARG A 126 1.29 3.31 -5.43
C ARG A 126 1.38 4.63 -6.16
N SER A 127 0.34 4.93 -6.92
CA SER A 127 0.21 6.19 -7.66
C SER A 127 -0.74 7.16 -6.97
N SER A 128 -1.08 8.25 -7.66
CA SER A 128 -1.84 9.40 -7.15
C SER A 128 -3.13 9.03 -6.37
N ARG A 129 -3.60 9.93 -5.49
CA ARG A 129 -4.93 9.81 -4.83
C ARG A 129 -6.09 10.45 -5.60
N LYS A 130 -5.90 10.89 -6.85
CA LYS A 130 -6.97 11.45 -7.70
C LYS A 130 -7.23 10.54 -8.89
N SER A 131 -7.79 9.36 -8.62
CA SER A 131 -8.13 8.38 -9.66
C SER A 131 -9.07 8.95 -10.74
N ASP A 132 -9.83 10.00 -10.43
CA ASP A 132 -10.70 10.76 -11.33
C ASP A 132 -9.96 11.70 -12.30
N LYS A 133 -8.68 12.00 -12.03
CA LYS A 133 -7.81 12.89 -12.82
C LYS A 133 -6.51 12.22 -13.28
N THR A 134 -6.46 10.90 -13.23
CA THR A 134 -5.26 10.15 -13.60
C THR A 134 -5.55 9.09 -14.63
N ALA A 135 -5.73 9.52 -15.88
CA ALA A 135 -5.29 8.69 -16.98
C ALA A 135 -3.80 8.34 -16.76
N GLY A 136 -3.45 7.05 -16.81
CA GLY A 136 -2.18 6.54 -16.29
C GLY A 136 -2.30 6.13 -14.81
N SER A 137 -1.26 6.37 -14.02
CA SER A 137 -1.21 6.01 -12.58
C SER A 137 -1.38 4.51 -12.27
N VAL A 138 -1.05 3.66 -13.23
CA VAL A 138 -1.22 2.21 -13.14
C VAL A 138 0.04 1.48 -13.57
N LEU A 139 0.17 0.22 -13.16
CA LEU A 139 1.07 -0.71 -13.83
C LEU A 139 0.50 -1.07 -15.21
N ASP A 140 1.36 -1.22 -16.20
CA ASP A 140 0.95 -1.62 -17.53
C ASP A 140 0.31 -3.03 -17.48
N PRO A 141 -0.87 -3.23 -18.06
CA PRO A 141 -1.59 -4.50 -17.95
C PRO A 141 -0.95 -5.63 -18.76
N ALA A 142 -0.14 -5.31 -19.78
CA ALA A 142 0.59 -6.29 -20.57
C ALA A 142 1.98 -6.58 -19.97
N ASP A 143 2.60 -5.59 -19.34
CA ASP A 143 3.86 -5.75 -18.60
C ASP A 143 3.84 -4.97 -17.27
N PRO A 144 3.43 -5.61 -16.15
CA PRO A 144 3.29 -4.92 -14.88
C PRO A 144 4.63 -4.51 -14.24
N THR A 145 5.77 -4.77 -14.88
CA THR A 145 7.07 -4.16 -14.49
C THR A 145 7.18 -2.69 -14.91
N ILE A 146 6.31 -2.23 -15.82
CA ILE A 146 6.27 -0.86 -16.32
C ILE A 146 5.18 -0.09 -15.58
N ALA A 147 5.55 1.02 -14.94
CA ALA A 147 4.59 1.95 -14.36
C ALA A 147 4.25 3.07 -15.35
N ILE A 148 2.97 3.21 -15.68
CA ILE A 148 2.42 4.31 -16.47
C ILE A 148 2.16 5.49 -15.52
N LEU A 149 2.89 6.58 -15.72
CA LEU A 149 2.76 7.79 -14.90
C LEU A 149 1.48 8.57 -15.25
N PRO A 150 0.95 9.39 -14.31
CA PRO A 150 -0.21 10.23 -14.58
C PRO A 150 0.02 11.19 -15.75
N LEU A 151 -0.93 11.24 -16.69
CA LEU A 151 -0.83 12.02 -17.93
C LEU A 151 -1.29 13.48 -17.78
N GLU A 152 -2.25 13.74 -16.89
CA GLU A 152 -2.86 15.08 -16.69
C GLU A 152 -2.15 15.88 -15.59
N GLN A 153 -0.82 15.80 -15.53
CA GLN A 153 0.03 16.45 -14.51
C GLN A 153 -0.09 17.99 -14.43
N PHE A 154 -0.83 18.62 -15.35
CA PHE A 154 -1.02 20.07 -15.43
C PHE A 154 -2.37 20.57 -14.91
N ASP A 155 -3.33 19.66 -14.64
CA ASP A 155 -4.66 20.01 -14.09
C ASP A 155 -4.66 20.10 -12.55
N TYR A 156 -3.50 19.96 -11.94
CA TYR A 156 -3.28 20.12 -10.51
C TYR A 156 -3.06 21.60 -10.19
N LEU A 157 -3.73 22.11 -9.15
CA LEU A 157 -3.49 23.48 -8.71
C LEU A 157 -2.04 23.60 -8.25
N ALA A 158 -1.42 24.77 -8.42
CA ALA A 158 -0.07 25.08 -7.92
C ALA A 158 0.02 25.18 -6.38
N THR A 159 -0.84 24.45 -5.67
CA THR A 159 -0.80 24.29 -4.22
C THR A 159 0.04 23.07 -3.87
N LEU A 160 0.69 23.09 -2.71
CA LEU A 160 1.51 21.98 -2.26
C LEU A 160 0.70 20.71 -2.00
N THR A 161 -0.54 20.86 -1.55
CA THR A 161 -1.45 19.73 -1.33
C THR A 161 -1.76 19.00 -2.63
N ASP A 162 -2.07 19.73 -3.71
CA ASP A 162 -2.32 19.11 -5.01
C ASP A 162 -1.05 18.49 -5.61
N GLN A 163 0.11 19.13 -5.45
CA GLN A 163 1.39 18.56 -5.88
C GLN A 163 1.80 17.33 -5.05
N ALA A 164 1.44 17.27 -3.77
CA ALA A 164 1.63 16.08 -2.94
C ALA A 164 0.79 14.88 -3.43
N THR A 165 -0.30 15.16 -4.13
CA THR A 165 -1.25 14.12 -4.55
C THR A 165 -0.76 13.34 -5.77
N VAL A 166 0.16 13.89 -6.57
CA VAL A 166 0.71 13.22 -7.77
C VAL A 166 1.92 12.33 -7.51
N PHE A 167 2.45 12.30 -6.29
CA PHE A 167 3.64 11.49 -6.03
C PHE A 167 3.36 10.01 -6.18
N SER A 168 4.08 9.45 -7.13
CA SER A 168 4.22 8.03 -7.32
C SER A 168 5.34 7.53 -6.40
N ILE A 169 5.09 6.42 -5.73
CA ILE A 169 6.06 5.76 -4.86
C ILE A 169 6.13 4.28 -5.20
N TRP A 170 7.29 3.67 -4.97
CA TRP A 170 7.49 2.27 -5.26
C TRP A 170 8.41 1.58 -4.26
N SER A 171 8.35 0.25 -4.21
CA SER A 171 9.24 -0.62 -3.45
C SER A 171 9.52 -1.91 -4.20
N LYS A 172 10.63 -2.57 -3.87
CA LYS A 172 11.03 -3.87 -4.39
C LYS A 172 11.47 -4.77 -3.24
N LYS A 173 11.08 -6.03 -3.26
CA LYS A 173 11.49 -7.03 -2.27
C LYS A 173 11.56 -8.43 -2.88
N THR A 174 12.58 -9.20 -2.56
CA THR A 174 12.58 -10.64 -2.76
C THR A 174 11.78 -11.30 -1.64
N VAL A 175 10.82 -12.15 -1.98
CA VAL A 175 9.99 -12.89 -1.03
C VAL A 175 10.40 -14.35 -1.05
N GLU A 176 10.87 -14.84 0.10
CA GLU A 176 11.26 -16.24 0.27
C GLU A 176 10.03 -17.12 0.60
N PRO A 177 10.09 -18.44 0.33
CA PRO A 177 8.96 -19.36 0.52
C PRO A 177 8.34 -19.30 1.92
N VAL A 178 9.18 -19.19 2.96
CA VAL A 178 8.76 -19.17 4.36
C VAL A 178 8.17 -17.84 4.83
N MET A 179 8.29 -16.76 4.04
CA MET A 179 7.80 -15.44 4.43
C MET A 179 6.29 -15.35 4.29
N THR A 180 5.60 -15.11 5.39
CA THR A 180 4.17 -14.75 5.43
C THR A 180 3.94 -13.31 5.87
N THR A 181 4.97 -12.67 6.43
CA THR A 181 4.97 -11.25 6.82
C THR A 181 6.18 -10.57 6.19
N ILE A 182 5.96 -9.42 5.55
CA ILE A 182 7.02 -8.66 4.88
C ILE A 182 6.93 -7.17 5.20
N ALA A 183 8.09 -6.51 5.22
CA ALA A 183 8.19 -5.06 5.26
C ALA A 183 8.59 -4.51 3.89
N LEU A 184 7.88 -3.48 3.40
CA LEU A 184 8.17 -2.76 2.17
C LEU A 184 8.57 -1.32 2.50
N SER A 185 9.81 -0.96 2.18
CA SER A 185 10.29 0.42 2.28
C SER A 185 10.08 1.11 0.95
N PHE A 186 9.10 2.00 0.88
CA PHE A 186 8.78 2.78 -0.31
C PHE A 186 9.71 3.99 -0.46
N GLN A 187 9.95 4.35 -1.70
CA GLN A 187 10.71 5.54 -2.10
C GLN A 187 10.01 6.27 -3.24
N HIS A 188 10.36 7.54 -3.45
CA HIS A 188 9.81 8.32 -4.57
C HIS A 188 10.14 7.69 -5.91
N MET A 189 9.15 7.67 -6.80
CA MET A 189 9.31 7.37 -8.21
C MET A 189 9.36 8.69 -8.99
N GLY A 190 10.57 9.19 -9.22
CA GLY A 190 10.82 10.46 -9.90
C GLY A 190 11.50 11.50 -9.01
N SER A 191 11.42 12.76 -9.42
CA SER A 191 12.02 13.89 -8.71
C SER A 191 11.07 15.07 -8.70
N MET A 192 11.15 15.86 -7.64
CA MET A 192 10.41 17.11 -7.52
C MET A 192 11.36 18.29 -7.75
N MET A 193 10.94 19.22 -8.59
CA MET A 193 11.64 20.48 -8.81
C MET A 193 10.74 21.63 -8.35
N THR A 194 11.30 22.53 -7.56
CA THR A 194 10.63 23.79 -7.19
C THR A 194 11.43 24.94 -7.78
N LEU A 195 10.74 25.85 -8.49
CA LEU A 195 11.36 27.06 -9.00
C LEU A 195 10.82 28.29 -8.30
N HIS A 196 11.71 29.09 -7.74
CA HIS A 196 11.41 30.38 -7.14
C HIS A 196 11.95 31.50 -8.02
N LEU A 197 11.04 32.32 -8.57
CA LEU A 197 11.41 33.50 -9.34
C LEU A 197 11.17 34.75 -8.49
N LYS A 198 12.21 35.57 -8.33
CA LYS A 198 12.14 36.85 -7.61
C LYS A 198 12.67 37.97 -8.49
N ASN A 199 11.85 38.98 -8.73
CA ASN A 199 12.32 40.24 -9.30
C ASN A 199 13.15 40.98 -8.24
N VAL A 200 14.42 41.23 -8.54
CA VAL A 200 15.35 41.98 -7.66
C VAL A 200 15.55 43.43 -8.11
N GLY A 201 14.94 43.84 -9.22
CA GLY A 201 14.97 45.21 -9.71
C GLY A 201 13.89 46.10 -9.07
N SER A 202 14.01 47.40 -9.28
CA SER A 202 13.00 48.39 -8.89
C SER A 202 11.85 48.52 -9.89
N THR A 203 12.01 48.01 -11.11
CA THR A 203 10.98 48.02 -12.16
C THR A 203 10.17 46.73 -12.13
N ALA A 204 8.84 46.84 -12.18
CA ALA A 204 7.95 45.69 -12.29
C ALA A 204 8.15 44.93 -13.62
N ILE A 205 8.17 43.60 -13.57
CA ILE A 205 8.14 42.73 -14.74
C ILE A 205 6.68 42.39 -15.01
N ASN A 206 6.15 42.82 -16.15
CA ASN A 206 4.74 42.63 -16.53
C ASN A 206 4.58 41.73 -17.77
N ASP A 207 5.68 41.21 -18.32
CA ASP A 207 5.77 40.60 -19.64
C ASP A 207 6.41 39.20 -19.63
N LEU A 208 6.57 38.56 -18.47
CA LEU A 208 7.02 37.18 -18.37
C LEU A 208 5.98 36.24 -19.02
N HIS A 209 6.22 35.83 -20.26
CA HIS A 209 5.27 35.05 -21.05
C HIS A 209 5.26 33.56 -20.68
N SER A 210 6.43 32.92 -20.67
CA SER A 210 6.52 31.47 -20.44
C SER A 210 7.86 31.08 -19.84
N LEU A 211 7.82 30.02 -19.06
CA LEU A 211 8.98 29.28 -18.60
C LEU A 211 8.76 27.81 -18.94
N VAL A 212 9.74 27.19 -19.59
CA VAL A 212 9.64 25.81 -20.08
C VAL A 212 10.90 25.05 -19.70
N LEU A 213 10.73 23.82 -19.21
CA LEU A 213 11.83 22.85 -19.11
C LEU A 213 12.07 22.25 -20.49
N GLN A 214 13.23 22.52 -21.09
CA GLN A 214 13.62 21.97 -22.38
C GLN A 214 14.65 20.85 -22.20
N THR A 215 14.47 19.74 -22.90
CA THR A 215 15.52 18.74 -23.08
C THR A 215 16.70 19.38 -23.82
N ASN A 216 17.91 19.05 -23.42
CA ASN A 216 19.13 19.64 -23.98
C ASN A 216 19.13 19.53 -25.52
N PRO A 217 19.18 20.63 -26.30
CA PRO A 217 18.98 20.59 -27.75
C PRO A 217 20.14 19.98 -28.56
N SER A 218 21.12 19.35 -27.90
CA SER A 218 22.35 18.85 -28.54
C SER A 218 22.73 17.42 -28.10
N GLN A 219 21.83 16.46 -28.33
CA GLN A 219 22.18 15.05 -28.49
C GLN A 219 21.74 14.56 -29.87
#